data_AF-A0A6C1P146-F1
#
_entry.id   AF-A0A6C1P146-F1
#
_cell.length_a   1.000
_cell.length_b   1.000
_cell.length_c   1.000
_cell.angle_alpha   90.00
_cell.angle_beta   90.00
_cell.angle_gamma   90.00
#
_symmetry.space_group_name_H-M   'P 1'
#
loop_
_entity.id
_entity.type
_entity.pdbx_description
1 polymer ?
#
loop_
_entity_poly.entity_id
_entity_poly.type
_entity_poly.pdbx_seq_one_letter_code
_entity_poly.pdbx_strand_id
1 'polypeptide(L)'
;NIWPDDIEVVQELAYAYMRVGRTEEATDIVNELINRQPDNAEYRVVYGTQLYQNVLTLNDELSENLDKLYNKSRELSQARNQRPPNQSVINQLQTDIENLESTIVEQRAEVEQMTTVAEEQLTKAIVIEPRNVTANYFMGVIHQNRAATLFDLRNITDDNEQAMKYNEQAMAELNKSLPYYETAADVEPDNTDFWLSLFRVYTTLGMMDKAEEAQRKAGL
;
A
#
# COMPACT_ATOMS: atom_id res chain seq x y z
N ASN A 1 -24.88 3.59 -24.32
CA ASN A 1 -24.02 2.40 -24.40
C ASN A 1 -22.72 2.81 -25.08
N ILE A 2 -21.76 3.35 -24.32
CA ILE A 2 -20.51 3.91 -24.88
C ILE A 2 -19.27 3.18 -24.34
N TRP A 3 -19.42 2.37 -23.29
CA TRP A 3 -18.30 1.65 -22.72
C TRP A 3 -18.08 0.31 -23.42
N PRO A 4 -16.83 -0.03 -23.81
CA PRO A 4 -16.50 -1.35 -24.28
C PRO A 4 -16.70 -2.35 -23.12
N ASP A 5 -17.44 -3.42 -23.37
CA ASP A 5 -17.61 -4.54 -22.42
C ASP A 5 -16.34 -5.41 -22.34
N ASP A 6 -15.29 -5.05 -23.07
CA ASP A 6 -13.99 -5.74 -23.11
C ASP A 6 -13.13 -5.34 -21.91
N ILE A 7 -12.78 -6.32 -21.08
CA ILE A 7 -12.00 -6.15 -19.86
C ILE A 7 -10.62 -5.54 -20.11
N GLU A 8 -9.97 -5.85 -21.22
CA GLU A 8 -8.65 -5.29 -21.55
C GLU A 8 -8.74 -3.78 -21.77
N VAL A 9 -9.82 -3.33 -22.41
CA VAL A 9 -10.05 -1.89 -22.66
C VAL A 9 -10.40 -1.17 -21.36
N VAL A 10 -11.14 -1.83 -20.47
CA VAL A 10 -11.46 -1.30 -19.14
C VAL A 10 -10.18 -1.15 -18.29
N GLN A 11 -9.32 -2.16 -18.30
CA GLN A 11 -8.02 -2.15 -17.63
C GLN A 11 -7.16 -0.99 -18.11
N GLU A 12 -6.98 -0.85 -19.43
CA GLU A 12 -6.18 0.21 -20.03
C GLU A 12 -6.76 1.60 -19.75
N LEU A 13 -8.09 1.76 -19.75
CA LEU A 13 -8.73 3.03 -19.41
C LEU A 13 -8.51 3.37 -17.93
N ALA A 14 -8.83 2.46 -17.01
CA ALA A 14 -8.64 2.69 -15.58
C ALA A 14 -7.18 3.02 -15.27
N TYR A 15 -6.25 2.28 -15.84
CA TYR A 15 -4.81 2.54 -15.74
C TYR A 15 -4.43 3.91 -16.30
N ALA A 16 -4.88 4.26 -17.50
CA ALA A 16 -4.55 5.53 -18.14
C ALA A 16 -5.10 6.73 -17.35
N TYR A 17 -6.34 6.66 -16.86
CA TYR A 17 -6.94 7.71 -16.04
C TYR A 17 -6.22 7.87 -14.71
N MET A 18 -5.89 6.77 -14.03
CA MET A 18 -5.13 6.82 -12.77
C MET A 18 -3.73 7.42 -12.96
N ARG A 19 -3.04 7.08 -14.05
CA ARG A 19 -1.70 7.61 -14.35
C ARG A 19 -1.63 9.12 -14.59
N VAL A 20 -2.75 9.75 -14.98
CA VAL A 20 -2.82 11.19 -15.18
C VAL A 20 -3.50 11.92 -14.01
N GLY A 21 -3.62 11.26 -12.86
CA GLY A 21 -4.23 11.81 -11.64
C GLY A 21 -5.76 11.95 -11.72
N ARG A 22 -6.41 11.31 -12.70
CA ARG A 22 -7.87 11.32 -12.90
C ARG A 22 -8.51 10.11 -12.19
N THR A 23 -8.17 9.95 -10.91
CA THR A 23 -8.56 8.78 -10.09
C THR A 23 -10.07 8.64 -9.90
N GLU A 24 -10.79 9.76 -9.79
CA GLU A 24 -12.26 9.77 -9.66
C GLU A 24 -12.93 9.22 -10.92
N GLU A 25 -12.52 9.67 -12.10
CA GLU A 25 -13.08 9.17 -13.36
C GLU A 25 -12.71 7.70 -13.61
N ALA A 26 -11.49 7.29 -13.26
CA ALA A 26 -11.11 5.87 -13.30
C ALA A 26 -12.04 5.03 -12.41
N THR A 27 -12.32 5.53 -11.20
CA THR A 27 -13.21 4.92 -10.22
C THR A 27 -14.64 4.83 -10.74
N ASP A 28 -15.18 5.89 -11.33
CA ASP A 28 -16.54 5.92 -11.88
C ASP A 28 -16.72 4.90 -13.00
N ILE A 29 -15.76 4.82 -13.92
CA ILE A 29 -15.79 3.86 -15.04
C ILE A 29 -15.82 2.43 -14.51
N VAL A 30 -14.91 2.09 -13.60
CA VAL A 30 -14.82 0.72 -13.08
C VAL A 30 -16.03 0.38 -12.21
N ASN A 31 -16.57 1.32 -11.44
CA ASN A 31 -17.80 1.13 -10.68
C ASN A 31 -19.02 0.90 -11.58
N GLU A 32 -19.15 1.63 -12.70
CA GLU A 32 -20.23 1.39 -13.67
C GLU A 32 -20.20 -0.06 -14.17
N LEU A 33 -19.01 -0.58 -14.48
CA LEU A 33 -18.83 -1.94 -14.99
C LEU A 33 -19.12 -3.00 -13.92
N ILE A 34 -18.64 -2.79 -12.70
CA ILE A 34 -18.98 -3.63 -11.54
C ILE A 34 -20.49 -3.64 -11.30
N ASN A 35 -21.18 -2.50 -11.46
CA ASN A 35 -22.64 -2.43 -11.28
C ASN A 35 -23.40 -3.17 -12.39
N ARG A 36 -22.88 -3.19 -13.62
CA ARG A 36 -23.47 -3.93 -14.75
C ARG A 36 -23.22 -5.43 -14.65
N GLN A 37 -22.07 -5.84 -14.10
CA GLN A 37 -21.69 -7.24 -13.92
C GLN A 37 -21.08 -7.48 -12.52
N PRO A 38 -21.91 -7.54 -11.47
CA PRO A 38 -21.43 -7.62 -10.08
C PRO A 38 -20.67 -8.90 -9.74
N ASP A 39 -20.92 -9.97 -10.51
CA ASP A 39 -20.31 -11.28 -10.38
C ASP A 39 -19.06 -11.46 -11.27
N ASN A 40 -18.63 -10.42 -11.98
CA ASN A 40 -17.36 -10.45 -12.70
C ASN A 40 -16.24 -10.06 -11.71
N ALA A 41 -15.49 -11.06 -11.24
CA ALA A 41 -14.39 -10.87 -10.31
C ALA A 41 -13.28 -9.97 -10.90
N GLU A 42 -13.04 -10.06 -12.21
CA GLU A 42 -11.93 -9.39 -12.87
C GLU A 42 -12.05 -7.87 -12.81
N TYR A 43 -13.24 -7.29 -12.96
CA TYR A 43 -13.45 -5.85 -12.76
C TYR A 43 -13.05 -5.40 -11.35
N ARG A 44 -13.32 -6.23 -10.34
CA ARG A 44 -12.97 -5.94 -8.94
C ARG A 44 -11.48 -6.09 -8.69
N VAL A 45 -10.84 -7.11 -9.29
CA VAL A 45 -9.38 -7.28 -9.25
C VAL A 45 -8.72 -6.04 -9.81
N VAL A 46 -9.09 -5.65 -11.03
CA VAL A 46 -8.55 -4.45 -11.70
C VAL A 46 -8.75 -3.23 -10.83
N TYR A 47 -9.95 -3.03 -10.28
CA TYR A 47 -10.19 -1.86 -9.44
C TYR A 47 -9.25 -1.85 -8.21
N GLY A 48 -9.19 -2.97 -7.50
CA GLY A 48 -8.41 -3.10 -6.28
C GLY A 48 -6.91 -2.96 -6.52
N THR A 49 -6.37 -3.60 -7.56
CA THR A 49 -4.94 -3.52 -7.87
C THR A 49 -4.54 -2.13 -8.31
N GLN A 50 -5.37 -1.43 -9.09
CA GLN A 50 -5.03 -0.09 -9.57
C GLN A 50 -5.11 0.95 -8.45
N LEU A 51 -6.10 0.85 -7.56
CA LEU A 51 -6.12 1.64 -6.33
C LEU A 51 -4.87 1.40 -5.50
N TYR A 52 -4.45 0.14 -5.35
CA TYR A 52 -3.27 -0.18 -4.55
C TYR A 52 -1.96 0.29 -5.19
N GLN A 53 -1.82 0.24 -6.51
CA GLN A 53 -0.68 0.84 -7.21
C GLN A 53 -0.57 2.35 -6.98
N ASN A 54 -1.72 3.04 -6.96
CA ASN A 54 -1.74 4.46 -6.60
C ASN A 54 -1.37 4.68 -5.12
N VAL A 55 -1.81 3.80 -4.21
CA VAL A 55 -1.37 3.83 -2.81
C VAL A 55 0.16 3.74 -2.70
N LEU A 56 0.82 2.89 -3.50
CA LEU A 56 2.29 2.81 -3.51
C LEU A 56 2.91 4.14 -3.96
N THR A 57 2.39 4.73 -5.04
CA THR A 57 2.86 6.04 -5.54
C THR A 57 2.66 7.15 -4.49
N LEU A 58 1.47 7.22 -3.88
CA LEU A 58 1.15 8.20 -2.85
C LEU A 58 2.02 8.01 -1.61
N ASN A 59 2.38 6.77 -1.24
CA ASN A 59 3.28 6.50 -0.13
C ASN A 59 4.72 6.97 -0.41
N ASP A 60 5.20 6.84 -1.65
CA ASP A 60 6.51 7.38 -2.06
C ASP A 60 6.50 8.92 -1.94
N GLU A 61 5.48 9.59 -2.47
CA GLU A 61 5.32 11.05 -2.36
C GLU A 61 5.17 11.52 -0.91
N LEU A 62 4.39 10.79 -0.11
CA LEU A 62 4.23 11.04 1.32
C LEU A 62 5.57 10.94 2.04
N SER A 63 6.40 9.93 1.71
CA SER A 63 7.73 9.75 2.28
C SER A 63 8.64 10.94 1.94
N GLU A 64 8.64 11.39 0.68
CA GLU A 64 9.40 12.58 0.29
C GLU A 64 8.94 13.86 1.03
N ASN A 65 7.63 14.02 1.23
CA ASN A 65 7.09 15.17 1.94
C ASN A 65 7.44 15.15 3.44
N LEU A 66 7.48 13.96 4.06
CA LEU A 66 7.97 13.78 5.42
C LEU A 66 9.46 14.17 5.55
N ASP A 67 10.28 13.79 4.58
CA ASP A 67 11.70 14.21 4.55
C ASP A 67 11.85 15.72 4.40
N LYS A 68 11.05 16.36 3.53
CA LYS A 68 11.00 17.83 3.39
C LYS A 68 10.60 18.50 4.70
N LEU A 69 9.57 17.98 5.38
CA LEU A 69 9.10 18.48 6.66
C LEU A 69 10.20 18.39 7.74
N TYR A 70 10.91 17.25 7.82
CA TYR A 70 12.03 17.07 8.74
C TYR A 70 13.13 18.10 8.50
N ASN A 71 13.54 18.27 7.23
CA ASN A 71 14.60 19.21 6.87
C ASN A 71 14.21 20.66 7.18
N LYS A 72 13.00 21.10 6.81
CA LYS A 72 12.51 22.45 7.14
C LYS A 72 12.38 22.69 8.64
N SER A 73 11.94 21.69 9.41
CA SER A 73 11.87 21.77 10.87
C SER A 73 13.25 22.00 11.48
N ARG A 74 14.28 21.32 10.95
CA ARG A 74 15.68 21.57 11.33
C ARG A 74 16.16 22.96 10.95
N GLU A 75 15.88 23.43 9.75
CA GLU A 75 16.23 24.78 9.29
C GLU A 75 15.58 25.86 10.17
N LEU A 76 14.31 25.68 10.53
CA LEU A 76 13.59 26.59 11.43
C LEU A 76 14.27 26.68 12.80
N SER A 77 14.68 25.53 13.36
CA SER A 77 15.43 25.48 14.61
C SER A 77 16.76 26.24 14.50
N GLN A 78 17.49 26.07 13.40
CA GLN A 78 18.73 26.81 13.16
C GLN A 78 18.50 28.32 13.02
N ALA A 79 17.49 28.73 12.24
CA ALA A 79 17.14 30.14 12.01
C ALA A 79 16.76 30.86 13.33
N ARG A 80 16.03 30.18 14.22
CA ARG A 80 15.70 30.70 15.56
C ARG A 80 16.92 30.90 16.45
N ASN A 81 17.97 30.11 16.25
CA ASN A 81 19.21 30.16 17.03
C ASN A 81 20.26 31.15 16.47
N GLN A 82 20.04 31.71 15.27
CA GLN A 82 20.92 32.74 14.71
C GLN A 82 20.89 34.03 15.55
N ARG A 83 22.00 34.79 15.52
CA ARG A 83 22.14 36.05 16.24
C ARG A 83 22.64 37.17 15.30
N PRO A 84 21.78 38.14 14.91
CA PRO A 84 20.34 38.22 15.22
C PRO A 84 19.52 37.20 14.41
N PRO A 85 18.37 36.75 14.92
CA PRO A 85 17.46 35.90 14.17
C PRO A 85 16.83 36.67 13.00
N ASN A 86 16.70 36.02 11.84
CA ASN A 86 16.01 36.57 10.70
C ASN A 86 14.52 36.21 10.76
N GLN A 87 13.69 37.14 11.25
CA GLN A 87 12.26 36.90 11.43
C GLN A 87 11.51 36.61 10.13
N SER A 88 11.95 37.18 9.00
CA SER A 88 11.33 36.92 7.69
C SER A 88 11.50 35.45 7.28
N VAL A 89 12.72 34.92 7.45
CA VAL A 89 13.04 33.51 7.18
C VAL A 89 12.28 32.59 8.13
N ILE A 90 12.22 32.93 9.42
CA ILE A 90 11.47 32.15 10.42
C ILE A 90 9.99 32.07 10.03
N ASN A 91 9.36 33.20 9.68
CA ASN A 91 7.95 33.23 9.30
C ASN A 91 7.69 32.41 8.03
N GLN A 92 8.55 32.53 7.01
CA GLN A 92 8.41 31.73 5.79
C GLN A 92 8.52 30.23 6.07
N LEU A 93 9.51 29.81 6.88
CA LEU A 93 9.68 28.41 7.25
C LEU A 93 8.48 27.87 8.03
N GLN A 94 7.87 28.69 8.89
CA GLN A 94 6.65 28.31 9.61
C GLN A 94 5.48 28.10 8.64
N THR A 95 5.24 29.04 7.71
CA THR A 95 4.20 28.87 6.68
C THR A 95 4.44 27.64 5.80
N ASP A 96 5.68 27.40 5.37
CA ASP A 96 6.03 26.23 4.57
C ASP A 96 5.79 24.91 5.32
N ILE A 97 6.14 24.87 6.61
CA ILE A 97 5.91 23.71 7.48
C ILE A 97 4.42 23.47 7.66
N GLU A 98 3.63 24.49 7.99
CA GLU A 98 2.18 24.38 8.15
C GLU A 98 1.50 23.86 6.87
N ASN A 99 1.92 24.36 5.70
CA ASN A 99 1.41 23.88 4.42
C ASN A 99 1.77 22.41 4.16
N LEU A 100 3.03 22.01 4.42
CA LEU A 100 3.47 20.63 4.25
C LEU A 100 2.75 19.69 5.22
N GLU A 101 2.57 20.08 6.47
CA GLU A 101 1.82 19.31 7.46
C GLU A 101 0.38 19.07 6.99
N SER A 102 -0.28 20.10 6.43
CA SER A 102 -1.62 19.96 5.83
C SER A 102 -1.63 18.95 4.68
N THR A 103 -0.69 19.08 3.73
CA THR A 103 -0.59 18.14 2.59
C THR A 103 -0.35 16.70 3.06
N ILE A 104 0.52 16.50 4.05
CA ILE A 104 0.82 15.17 4.62
C ILE A 104 -0.43 14.56 5.26
N VAL A 105 -1.24 15.35 5.96
CA VAL A 105 -2.49 14.88 6.57
C VAL A 105 -3.48 14.42 5.50
N GLU A 106 -3.64 15.21 4.43
CA GLU A 106 -4.51 14.87 3.30
C GLU A 106 -4.05 13.59 2.57
N GLN A 107 -2.75 13.50 2.23
CA GLN A 107 -2.18 12.32 1.57
C GLN A 107 -2.34 11.05 2.42
N ARG A 108 -2.18 11.14 3.74
CA ARG A 108 -2.40 10.00 4.64
C ARG A 108 -3.84 9.52 4.65
N ALA A 109 -4.81 10.45 4.66
CA ALA A 109 -6.22 10.12 4.59
C ALA A 109 -6.57 9.44 3.25
N GLU A 110 -6.01 9.95 2.15
CA GLU A 110 -6.20 9.38 0.81
C GLU A 110 -5.61 7.96 0.72
N VAL A 111 -4.37 7.76 1.19
CA VAL A 111 -3.72 6.44 1.26
C VAL A 111 -4.59 5.44 2.03
N GLU A 112 -5.10 5.81 3.20
CA GLU A 112 -5.92 4.93 4.02
C GLU A 112 -7.25 4.58 3.33
N GLN A 113 -7.91 5.59 2.77
CA GLN A 113 -9.16 5.39 2.04
C GLN A 113 -8.97 4.46 0.83
N MET A 114 -7.96 4.72 0.00
CA MET A 114 -7.68 3.92 -1.19
C MET A 114 -7.26 2.50 -0.84
N THR A 115 -6.46 2.33 0.23
CA THR A 115 -6.09 1.00 0.72
C THR A 115 -7.32 0.22 1.19
N THR A 116 -8.23 0.87 1.92
CA THR A 116 -9.48 0.26 2.39
C THR A 116 -10.35 -0.19 1.22
N VAL A 117 -10.53 0.66 0.21
CA VAL A 117 -11.33 0.31 -0.97
C VAL A 117 -10.64 -0.79 -1.78
N ALA A 118 -9.32 -0.76 -1.93
CA ALA A 118 -8.58 -1.82 -2.60
C ALA A 118 -8.79 -3.18 -1.92
N GLU A 119 -8.62 -3.24 -0.61
CA GLU A 119 -8.85 -4.44 0.20
C GLU A 119 -10.29 -4.96 0.06
N GLU A 120 -11.28 -4.06 0.06
CA GLU A 120 -12.69 -4.42 -0.13
C GLU A 120 -12.95 -5.06 -1.51
N GLN A 121 -12.42 -4.47 -2.58
CA GLN A 121 -12.63 -4.99 -3.93
C GLN A 121 -11.94 -6.33 -4.15
N LEU A 122 -10.70 -6.48 -3.68
CA LEU A 122 -9.97 -7.75 -3.76
C LEU A 122 -10.65 -8.83 -2.92
N THR A 123 -11.16 -8.48 -1.73
CA THR A 123 -11.95 -9.40 -0.91
C THR A 123 -13.20 -9.88 -1.64
N LYS A 124 -13.95 -8.96 -2.27
CA LYS A 124 -15.13 -9.31 -3.08
C LYS A 124 -14.76 -10.15 -4.30
N ALA A 125 -13.62 -9.88 -4.95
CA ALA A 125 -13.12 -10.71 -6.03
C ALA A 125 -12.83 -12.13 -5.56
N ILE A 126 -12.20 -12.31 -4.40
CA ILE A 126 -11.90 -13.62 -3.80
C ILE A 126 -13.17 -14.38 -3.40
N VAL A 127 -14.25 -13.68 -2.99
CA VAL A 127 -15.54 -14.33 -2.74
C VAL A 127 -16.13 -14.95 -4.01
N ILE A 128 -15.96 -14.28 -5.16
CA ILE A 128 -16.46 -14.75 -6.46
C ILE A 128 -15.53 -15.84 -7.02
N GLU A 129 -14.22 -15.59 -6.99
CA GLU A 129 -13.16 -16.46 -7.48
C GLU A 129 -12.08 -16.68 -6.40
N PRO A 130 -12.25 -17.68 -5.51
CA PRO A 130 -11.33 -17.89 -4.38
C PRO A 130 -9.88 -18.16 -4.78
N ARG A 131 -9.66 -18.70 -5.98
CA ARG A 131 -8.34 -19.03 -6.54
C ARG A 131 -7.81 -17.98 -7.52
N ASN A 132 -8.38 -16.77 -7.54
CA ASN A 132 -7.89 -15.69 -8.39
C ASN A 132 -6.47 -15.28 -7.93
N VAL A 133 -5.47 -15.52 -8.78
CA VAL A 133 -4.05 -15.38 -8.45
C VAL A 133 -3.72 -13.94 -8.07
N THR A 134 -4.13 -12.99 -8.90
CA THR A 134 -3.85 -11.57 -8.71
C THR A 134 -4.49 -11.06 -7.43
N ALA A 135 -5.77 -11.39 -7.17
CA ALA A 135 -6.47 -10.96 -5.98
C ALA A 135 -5.78 -11.45 -4.70
N ASN A 136 -5.43 -12.74 -4.67
CA ASN A 136 -4.72 -13.34 -3.54
C ASN A 136 -3.33 -12.71 -3.38
N TYR A 137 -2.54 -12.60 -4.45
CA TYR A 137 -1.22 -11.98 -4.37
C TYR A 137 -1.28 -10.56 -3.77
N PHE A 138 -2.16 -9.70 -4.29
CA PHE A 138 -2.28 -8.32 -3.78
C PHE A 138 -2.83 -8.25 -2.35
N MET A 139 -3.73 -9.14 -1.93
CA MET A 139 -4.13 -9.24 -0.51
C MET A 139 -2.96 -9.61 0.39
N GLY A 140 -2.09 -10.53 -0.05
CA GLY A 140 -0.84 -10.84 0.62
C GLY A 140 0.06 -9.60 0.77
N VAL A 141 0.22 -8.83 -0.32
CA VAL A 141 1.02 -7.60 -0.34
C VAL A 141 0.47 -6.55 0.62
N ILE A 142 -0.85 -6.32 0.63
CA ILE A 142 -1.51 -5.36 1.53
C ILE A 142 -1.19 -5.68 2.99
N HIS A 143 -1.41 -6.93 3.40
CA HIS A 143 -1.13 -7.36 4.77
C HIS A 143 0.37 -7.30 5.11
N GLN A 144 1.25 -7.72 4.19
CA GLN A 144 2.69 -7.64 4.39
C GLN A 144 3.17 -6.19 4.56
N ASN A 145 2.65 -5.26 3.77
CA ASN A 145 3.01 -3.84 3.88
C ASN A 145 2.47 -3.22 5.17
N ARG A 146 1.25 -3.58 5.60
CA ARG A 146 0.70 -3.16 6.90
C ARG A 146 1.59 -3.67 8.05
N ALA A 147 2.10 -4.89 7.96
CA ALA A 147 3.08 -5.42 8.92
C ALA A 147 4.40 -4.62 8.90
N ALA A 148 4.90 -4.25 7.72
CA ALA A 148 6.10 -3.42 7.59
C ALA A 148 5.95 -2.07 8.29
N THR A 149 4.84 -1.36 8.07
CA THR A 149 4.54 -0.10 8.76
C THR A 149 4.49 -0.27 10.28
N LEU A 150 3.88 -1.36 10.76
CA LEU A 150 3.83 -1.66 12.20
C LEU A 150 5.24 -1.96 12.77
N PHE A 151 6.11 -2.63 12.03
CA PHE A 151 7.50 -2.81 12.44
C PHE A 151 8.28 -1.48 12.46
N ASP A 152 8.03 -0.57 11.54
CA ASP A 152 8.62 0.77 11.58
C ASP A 152 8.15 1.54 12.81
N LEU A 153 6.84 1.52 13.10
CA LEU A 153 6.27 2.12 14.33
C LEU A 153 6.86 1.51 15.61
N ARG A 154 7.10 0.20 15.63
CA ARG A 154 7.81 -0.49 16.73
C ARG A 154 9.23 0.04 16.90
N ASN A 155 9.96 0.28 15.81
CA ASN A 155 11.37 0.66 15.87
C ASN A 155 11.59 2.12 16.27
N ILE A 156 10.59 3.00 16.08
CA ILE A 156 10.69 4.43 16.41
C ILE A 156 10.16 4.81 17.80
N THR A 157 9.38 3.93 18.44
CA THR A 157 8.77 4.26 19.74
C THR A 157 9.72 3.96 20.90
N ASP A 158 9.88 4.91 21.82
CA ASP A 158 10.65 4.74 23.06
C ASP A 158 9.85 4.00 24.16
N ASP A 159 8.55 3.77 23.94
CA ASP A 159 7.67 3.06 24.86
C ASP A 159 7.71 1.56 24.57
N ASN A 160 8.33 0.79 25.48
CA ASN A 160 8.45 -0.66 25.36
C ASN A 160 7.09 -1.38 25.28
N GLU A 161 6.05 -0.92 26.00
CA GLU A 161 4.73 -1.55 25.92
C GLU A 161 4.10 -1.32 24.55
N GLN A 162 4.25 -0.11 24.03
CA GLN A 162 3.75 0.24 22.70
C GLN A 162 4.51 -0.50 21.59
N ALA A 163 5.83 -0.64 21.72
CA ALA A 163 6.65 -1.44 20.80
C ALA A 163 6.16 -2.90 20.77
N MET A 164 5.89 -3.51 21.94
CA MET A 164 5.36 -4.88 21.99
C MET A 164 4.00 -5.00 21.27
N LYS A 165 3.09 -4.04 21.45
CA LYS A 165 1.79 -4.02 20.76
C LYS A 165 1.95 -3.94 19.24
N TYR A 166 2.79 -3.04 18.74
CA TYR A 166 3.07 -2.94 17.31
C TYR A 166 3.67 -4.23 16.75
N ASN A 167 4.57 -4.87 17.50
CA ASN A 167 5.14 -6.15 17.09
C ASN A 167 4.07 -7.26 16.99
N GLU A 168 3.18 -7.37 17.97
CA GLU A 168 2.08 -8.34 17.95
C GLU A 168 1.15 -8.11 16.75
N GLN A 169 0.77 -6.86 16.50
CA GLN A 169 -0.05 -6.48 15.35
C GLN A 169 0.65 -6.80 14.02
N ALA A 170 1.95 -6.50 13.89
CA ALA A 170 2.72 -6.80 12.69
C ALA A 170 2.77 -8.31 12.40
N MET A 171 3.01 -9.12 13.43
CA MET A 171 3.00 -10.58 13.31
C MET A 171 1.60 -11.11 12.93
N ALA A 172 0.53 -10.50 13.44
CA ALA A 172 -0.84 -10.86 13.06
C ALA A 172 -1.13 -10.55 11.59
N GLU A 173 -0.69 -9.39 11.08
CA GLU A 173 -0.82 -9.05 9.66
C GLU A 173 0.00 -9.99 8.77
N LEU A 174 1.23 -10.35 9.15
CA LEU A 174 1.99 -11.36 8.42
C LEU A 174 1.28 -12.71 8.36
N ASN A 175 0.67 -13.16 9.47
CA ASN A 175 -0.15 -14.39 9.46
C ASN A 175 -1.37 -14.28 8.53
N LYS A 176 -2.02 -13.11 8.43
CA LYS A 176 -3.11 -12.88 7.47
C LYS A 176 -2.62 -12.95 6.02
N SER A 177 -1.40 -12.52 5.73
CA SER A 177 -0.84 -12.56 4.37
C SER A 177 -0.60 -13.99 3.85
N LEU A 178 -0.27 -14.93 4.74
CA LEU A 178 0.09 -16.31 4.39
C LEU A 178 -0.91 -17.04 3.50
N PRO A 179 -2.20 -17.21 3.87
CA PRO A 179 -3.14 -17.99 3.06
C PRO A 179 -3.30 -17.43 1.65
N TYR A 180 -3.18 -16.11 1.48
CA TYR A 180 -3.28 -15.48 0.18
C TYR A 180 -2.04 -15.77 -0.68
N TYR A 181 -0.84 -15.59 -0.13
CA TYR A 181 0.38 -15.94 -0.85
C TYR A 181 0.50 -17.44 -1.13
N GLU A 182 0.13 -18.29 -0.17
CA GLU A 182 0.07 -19.75 -0.34
C GLU A 182 -0.89 -20.12 -1.48
N THR A 183 -2.06 -19.46 -1.58
CA THR A 183 -3.01 -19.68 -2.68
C THR A 183 -2.44 -19.25 -4.03
N ALA A 184 -1.81 -18.08 -4.11
CA ALA A 184 -1.20 -17.61 -5.35
C ALA A 184 -0.09 -18.56 -5.83
N ALA A 185 0.78 -19.00 -4.92
CA ALA A 185 1.86 -19.95 -5.19
C ALA A 185 1.37 -21.38 -5.49
N ASP A 186 0.22 -21.80 -4.96
CA ASP A 186 -0.41 -23.10 -5.31
C ASP A 186 -0.97 -23.10 -6.73
N VAL A 187 -1.56 -21.97 -7.16
CA VAL A 187 -2.11 -21.84 -8.52
C VAL A 187 -1.00 -21.68 -9.56
N GLU A 188 0.03 -20.87 -9.27
CA GLU A 188 1.18 -20.63 -10.15
C GLU A 188 2.50 -21.01 -9.45
N PRO A 189 2.81 -22.32 -9.37
CA PRO A 189 3.98 -22.80 -8.62
C PRO A 189 5.32 -22.43 -9.25
N ASP A 190 5.36 -22.06 -10.52
CA ASP A 190 6.58 -21.65 -11.22
C ASP A 190 6.87 -20.14 -11.06
N ASN A 191 5.96 -19.39 -10.46
CA ASN A 191 6.14 -17.95 -10.23
C ASN A 191 7.04 -17.70 -9.01
N THR A 192 8.32 -17.41 -9.27
CA THR A 192 9.34 -17.22 -8.24
C THR A 192 9.07 -16.04 -7.31
N ASP A 193 8.32 -15.03 -7.76
CA ASP A 193 8.03 -13.83 -6.95
C ASP A 193 7.06 -14.15 -5.80
N PHE A 194 6.12 -15.07 -6.01
CA PHE A 194 5.23 -15.55 -4.95
C PHE A 194 6.00 -16.32 -3.88
N TRP A 195 6.93 -17.18 -4.32
CA TRP A 195 7.81 -17.90 -3.40
C TRP A 195 8.78 -16.98 -2.67
N LEU A 196 9.28 -15.93 -3.32
CA LEU A 196 10.10 -14.91 -2.67
C LEU A 196 9.31 -14.17 -1.57
N SER A 197 8.05 -13.86 -1.83
CA SER A 197 7.16 -13.23 -0.85
C SER A 197 6.90 -14.16 0.34
N LEU A 198 6.57 -15.44 0.08
CA LEU A 198 6.42 -16.46 1.11
C LEU A 198 7.70 -16.68 1.91
N PHE A 199 8.86 -16.73 1.26
CA PHE A 199 10.16 -16.87 1.93
C PHE A 199 10.38 -15.74 2.93
N ARG A 200 10.14 -14.48 2.53
CA ARG A 200 10.26 -13.31 3.41
C ARG A 200 9.31 -13.43 4.61
N VAL A 201 8.03 -13.72 4.36
CA VAL A 201 7.02 -13.81 5.42
C VAL A 201 7.31 -14.98 6.38
N TYR A 202 7.62 -16.18 5.86
CA TYR A 202 7.96 -17.34 6.68
C TYR A 202 9.22 -17.10 7.52
N THR A 203 10.23 -16.45 6.95
CA THR A 203 11.45 -16.10 7.69
C THR A 203 11.13 -15.18 8.86
N THR A 204 10.34 -14.13 8.63
CA THR A 204 9.94 -13.19 9.69
C THR A 204 9.08 -13.86 10.77
N LEU A 205 8.22 -14.81 10.39
CA LEU A 205 7.36 -15.57 11.31
C LEU A 205 8.09 -16.72 12.02
N GLY A 206 9.36 -16.97 11.74
CA GLY A 206 10.11 -18.07 12.37
C GLY A 206 9.81 -19.46 11.79
N MET A 207 9.11 -19.56 10.66
CA MET A 207 8.69 -20.81 10.03
C MET A 207 9.80 -21.39 9.14
N MET A 208 10.93 -21.74 9.74
CA MET A 208 12.20 -22.02 9.03
C MET A 208 12.10 -23.13 7.98
N ASP A 209 11.41 -24.24 8.26
CA ASP A 209 11.25 -25.34 7.30
C ASP A 209 10.49 -24.88 6.04
N LYS A 210 9.41 -24.10 6.22
CA LYS A 210 8.65 -23.52 5.10
C LYS A 210 9.45 -22.44 4.38
N ALA A 211 10.25 -21.65 5.11
CA ALA A 211 11.12 -20.64 4.54
C ALA A 211 12.18 -21.28 3.63
N GLU A 212 12.82 -22.38 4.04
CA GLU A 212 13.81 -23.09 3.21
C GLU A 212 13.17 -23.68 1.94
N GLU A 213 11.95 -24.20 2.02
CA GLU A 213 11.22 -24.64 0.82
C GLU A 213 10.92 -23.47 -0.12
N ALA A 214 10.38 -22.37 0.41
CA ALA A 214 10.05 -21.19 -0.37
C ALA A 214 11.30 -20.55 -0.99
N GLN A 215 12.43 -20.52 -0.27
CA GLN A 215 13.71 -20.04 -0.77
C GLN A 215 14.15 -20.82 -2.01
N ARG A 216 14.14 -22.16 -1.93
CA ARG A 216 14.51 -23.03 -3.06
C ARG A 216 13.59 -22.81 -4.27
N LYS A 217 12.29 -22.68 -4.04
CA LYS A 217 11.30 -22.42 -5.11
C LYS A 217 11.42 -21.01 -5.69
N ALA A 218 11.90 -20.04 -4.91
CA ALA A 218 12.23 -18.70 -5.39
C ALA A 218 13.55 -18.64 -6.19
N GLY A 219 14.31 -19.75 -6.28
CA GLY A 219 15.58 -19.81 -7.00
C GLY A 219 16.77 -19.17 -6.27
N LEU A 220 16.70 -19.10 -4.94
CA LEU A 220 17.74 -18.53 -4.06
C LEU A 220 18.60 -19.59 -3.38
#